data_AF-A0A8T4SZC8-F1
#
_entry.id   AF-A0A8T4SZC8-F1
#
_cell.length_a   1.000
_cell.length_b   1.000
_cell.length_c   1.000
_cell.angle_alpha   90.00
_cell.angle_beta   90.00
_cell.angle_gamma   90.00
#
_symmetry.space_group_name_H-M   'P 1'
#
loop_
_entity.id
_entity.type
_entity.pdbx_description
1 polymer ?
#
loop_
_entity_poly.entity_id
_entity_poly.type
_entity_poly.pdbx_seq_one_letter_code
_entity_poly.pdbx_strand_id
1 'polypeptide(L)'
;MNDTSGNLNYTEKLNYTVHLLEDTYRFYVKNESGANVTWLGNKGNVVLKGVCISQPECIAPENSFRVKNSASNTVAYIDSAGNMCIESEGCSYKSESCNPVNDAFIIKNESKSNMIYIDDTGDLCLTGYLIQNGIP
;
A
#
# COMPACT_ATOMS: atom_id res chain seq x y z
N MET A 1 4.70 37.15 -25.56
CA MET A 1 4.85 37.46 -26.99
C MET A 1 4.57 36.18 -27.75
N ASN A 2 3.54 36.17 -28.60
CA ASN A 2 3.20 35.01 -29.44
C ASN A 2 4.29 34.84 -30.50
N ASP A 3 4.66 33.60 -30.81
CA ASP A 3 5.33 33.33 -32.08
C ASP A 3 4.32 33.50 -33.23
N THR A 4 4.83 33.70 -34.44
CA THR A 4 4.07 33.95 -35.67
C THR A 4 3.26 32.72 -36.14
N SER A 5 3.20 31.64 -35.37
CA SER A 5 2.47 30.40 -35.71
C SER A 5 1.22 30.17 -34.87
N GLY A 6 0.88 31.09 -33.95
CA GLY A 6 -0.33 30.97 -33.13
C GLY A 6 -0.26 29.87 -32.06
N ASN A 7 0.94 29.39 -31.74
CA ASN A 7 1.12 28.42 -30.67
C ASN A 7 1.03 29.14 -29.31
N LEU A 8 0.04 28.73 -28.53
CA LEU A 8 -0.07 29.15 -27.14
C LEU A 8 1.06 28.51 -26.34
N ASN A 9 1.93 29.33 -25.77
CA ASN A 9 2.90 28.87 -24.77
C ASN A 9 2.14 28.50 -23.49
N TYR A 10 1.84 27.22 -23.32
CA TYR A 10 1.31 26.69 -22.07
C TYR A 10 2.47 26.42 -21.12
N THR A 11 2.55 27.21 -20.04
CA THR A 11 3.40 26.88 -18.89
C THR A 11 2.57 26.03 -17.92
N GLU A 12 2.74 24.71 -17.96
CA GLU A 12 2.17 23.84 -16.93
C GLU A 12 2.99 23.97 -15.65
N LYS A 13 2.35 24.43 -14.57
CA LYS A 13 2.92 24.34 -13.22
C LYS A 13 2.56 22.97 -12.64
N LEU A 14 3.52 22.05 -12.64
CA LEU A 14 3.42 20.80 -11.89
C LEU A 14 3.67 21.08 -10.40
N ASN A 15 2.62 20.94 -9.59
CA ASN A 15 2.76 20.92 -8.14
C ASN A 15 3.11 19.48 -7.72
N TYR A 16 4.35 19.25 -7.26
CA TYR A 16 4.77 17.96 -6.71
C TYR A 16 4.75 18.02 -5.18
N THR A 17 3.99 17.13 -4.55
CA THR A 17 4.04 16.94 -3.09
C THR A 17 5.08 15.88 -2.77
N VAL A 18 6.20 16.29 -2.16
CA VAL A 18 7.19 15.35 -1.61
C VAL A 18 6.65 14.85 -0.27
N HIS A 19 6.25 13.58 -0.20
CA HIS A 19 6.01 12.92 1.08
C HIS A 19 7.33 12.40 1.64
N LEU A 20 7.94 13.13 2.58
CA LEU A 20 9.02 12.59 3.40
C LEU A 20 8.42 11.58 4.38
N LEU A 21 8.52 10.30 4.03
CA LEU A 21 7.97 9.22 4.84
C LEU A 21 8.94 8.87 5.97
N GLU A 22 8.62 9.35 7.15
CA GLU A 22 9.47 9.25 8.34
C GLU A 22 9.24 7.95 9.14
N ASP A 23 8.90 6.83 8.50
CA ASP A 23 8.80 5.53 9.18
C ASP A 23 10.19 4.99 9.47
N THR A 24 10.60 5.01 10.74
CA THR A 24 11.91 4.49 11.19
C THR A 24 11.97 2.97 11.08
N TYR A 25 10.87 2.29 11.38
CA TYR A 25 10.78 0.83 11.37
C TYR A 25 9.80 0.36 10.30
N ARG A 26 10.24 -0.60 9.49
CA ARG A 26 9.53 -1.03 8.28
C ARG A 26 9.55 -2.54 8.16
N PHE A 27 8.39 -3.12 7.87
CA PHE A 27 8.26 -4.49 7.40
C PHE A 27 8.36 -4.49 5.87
N TYR A 28 9.38 -5.16 5.34
CA TYR A 28 9.65 -5.20 3.90
C TYR A 28 9.13 -6.49 3.27
N VAL A 29 8.43 -6.35 2.14
CA VAL A 29 8.16 -7.45 1.21
C VAL A 29 9.14 -7.34 0.06
N LYS A 30 9.81 -8.46 -0.25
CA LYS A 30 10.83 -8.56 -1.29
C LYS A 30 10.40 -9.55 -2.36
N ASN A 31 10.82 -9.28 -3.58
CA ASN A 31 10.71 -10.27 -4.66
C ASN A 31 11.85 -11.30 -4.60
N GLU A 32 11.84 -12.24 -5.55
CA GLU A 32 12.81 -13.33 -5.64
C GLU A 32 14.27 -12.88 -5.81
N SER A 33 14.51 -11.69 -6.39
CA SER A 33 15.86 -11.15 -6.50
C SER A 33 16.33 -10.43 -5.22
N GLY A 34 15.50 -10.39 -4.19
CA GLY A 34 15.77 -9.70 -2.92
C GLY A 34 15.52 -8.20 -2.95
N ALA A 35 14.97 -7.66 -4.04
CA ALA A 35 14.60 -6.26 -4.15
C ALA A 35 13.29 -5.98 -3.38
N ASN A 36 13.25 -4.87 -2.66
CA ASN A 36 12.03 -4.42 -1.99
C ASN A 36 10.97 -4.05 -3.03
N VAL A 37 9.75 -4.54 -2.83
CA VAL A 37 8.59 -4.23 -3.68
C VAL A 37 7.46 -3.60 -2.89
N THR A 38 7.50 -3.72 -1.56
CA THR A 38 6.63 -2.99 -0.64
C THR A 38 7.31 -2.82 0.70
N TRP A 39 6.96 -1.76 1.42
CA TRP A 39 7.10 -1.75 2.87
C TRP A 39 5.88 -1.19 3.59
N LEU A 40 5.71 -1.66 4.82
CA LEU A 40 4.68 -1.24 5.77
C LEU A 40 5.37 -0.68 7.01
N GLY A 41 5.07 0.56 7.35
CA GLY A 41 5.83 1.33 8.35
C GLY A 41 5.13 1.51 9.70
N ASN A 42 5.93 1.77 10.74
CA ASN A 42 5.48 1.97 12.11
C ASN A 42 4.72 3.28 12.38
N LYS A 43 4.57 4.16 11.39
CA LYS A 43 3.69 5.35 11.41
C LYS A 43 2.44 5.16 10.55
N GLY A 44 2.24 3.95 10.02
CA GLY A 44 1.05 3.60 9.25
C GLY A 44 1.16 3.91 7.76
N ASN A 45 2.35 4.23 7.25
CA ASN A 45 2.53 4.42 5.81
C ASN A 45 2.78 3.06 5.13
N VAL A 46 2.23 2.91 3.92
CA VAL A 46 2.46 1.77 3.03
C VAL A 46 2.98 2.30 1.71
N VAL A 47 4.11 1.77 1.24
CA VAL A 47 4.65 2.11 -0.08
C VAL A 47 4.67 0.85 -0.93
N LEU A 48 3.94 0.90 -2.03
CA LEU A 48 3.88 -0.12 -3.06
C LEU A 48 4.69 0.32 -4.26
N LYS A 49 5.53 -0.57 -4.79
CA LYS A 49 6.14 -0.36 -6.12
C LYS A 49 5.08 -0.38 -7.22
N GLY A 50 4.05 -1.20 -7.06
CA GLY A 50 2.91 -1.28 -7.97
C GLY A 50 1.71 -0.49 -7.45
N VAL A 51 0.53 -1.04 -7.71
CA VAL A 51 -0.77 -0.44 -7.33
C VAL A 51 -1.51 -1.32 -6.32
N CYS A 52 -2.45 -0.72 -5.59
CA CYS A 52 -3.42 -1.42 -4.78
C CYS A 52 -4.70 -1.64 -5.59
N ILE A 53 -5.24 -2.84 -5.52
CA ILE A 53 -6.42 -3.30 -6.25
C ILE A 53 -7.40 -3.89 -5.23
N SER A 54 -8.61 -3.35 -5.21
CA SER A 54 -9.75 -3.93 -4.48
C SER A 54 -10.59 -4.74 -5.44
N GLN A 55 -10.83 -6.01 -5.15
CA GLN A 55 -11.67 -6.88 -5.98
C GLN A 55 -12.26 -8.03 -5.16
N PRO A 56 -13.33 -8.68 -5.64
CA PRO A 56 -14.01 -9.72 -4.87
C PRO A 56 -13.18 -10.97 -4.57
N GLU A 57 -12.16 -11.26 -5.38
CA GLU A 57 -11.30 -12.43 -5.23
C GLU A 57 -9.84 -12.10 -5.55
N CYS A 58 -8.93 -12.40 -4.62
CA CYS A 58 -7.50 -12.17 -4.75
C CYS A 58 -6.75 -13.46 -5.09
N ILE A 59 -6.62 -13.76 -6.38
CA ILE A 59 -5.81 -14.90 -6.87
C ILE A 59 -4.33 -14.51 -6.87
N ALA A 60 -3.61 -14.89 -5.81
CA ALA A 60 -2.20 -14.55 -5.67
C ALA A 60 -1.30 -15.27 -6.69
N PRO A 61 -0.45 -14.52 -7.43
CA PRO A 61 0.65 -15.10 -8.20
C PRO A 61 1.60 -15.95 -7.36
N GLU A 62 2.46 -16.72 -8.02
CA GLU A 62 3.59 -17.38 -7.35
C GLU A 62 4.50 -16.34 -6.66
N ASN A 63 5.11 -16.76 -5.56
CA ASN A 63 6.07 -15.95 -4.79
C ASN A 63 5.51 -14.63 -4.21
N SER A 64 4.18 -14.50 -4.10
CA SER A 64 3.54 -13.40 -3.36
C SER A 64 3.62 -13.58 -1.85
N PHE A 65 3.73 -12.46 -1.12
CA PHE A 65 3.33 -12.41 0.28
C PHE A 65 1.81 -12.51 0.36
N ARG A 66 1.26 -13.36 1.23
CA ARG A 66 -0.18 -13.65 1.28
C ARG A 66 -0.70 -13.52 2.71
N VAL A 67 -1.82 -12.83 2.85
CA VAL A 67 -2.67 -12.90 4.05
C VAL A 67 -3.79 -13.87 3.74
N LYS A 68 -4.00 -14.83 4.65
CA LYS A 68 -4.99 -15.88 4.50
C LYS A 68 -5.97 -15.85 5.66
N ASN A 69 -7.20 -16.20 5.37
CA ASN A 69 -8.21 -16.41 6.39
C ASN A 69 -8.09 -17.80 7.05
N SER A 70 -8.94 -18.07 8.03
CA SER A 70 -8.97 -19.33 8.76
C SER A 70 -9.26 -20.57 7.88
N ALA A 71 -9.93 -20.38 6.74
CA ALA A 71 -10.16 -21.42 5.74
C ALA A 71 -8.98 -21.62 4.77
N SER A 72 -7.84 -20.94 5.00
CA SER A 72 -6.65 -20.95 4.14
C SER A 72 -6.82 -20.33 2.75
N ASN A 73 -7.93 -19.60 2.52
CA ASN A 73 -8.13 -18.81 1.30
C ASN A 73 -7.30 -17.52 1.39
N THR A 74 -6.73 -17.09 0.27
CA THR A 74 -6.00 -15.82 0.21
C THR A 74 -7.00 -14.69 0.09
N VAL A 75 -6.97 -13.76 1.05
CA VAL A 75 -7.85 -12.57 1.10
C VAL A 75 -7.11 -11.27 0.79
N ALA A 76 -5.78 -11.32 0.82
CA ALA A 76 -4.92 -10.27 0.30
C ALA A 76 -3.55 -10.82 -0.10
N TYR A 77 -2.90 -10.15 -1.04
CA TYR A 77 -1.52 -10.46 -1.39
C TYR A 77 -0.72 -9.22 -1.79
N ILE A 78 0.60 -9.35 -1.76
CA ILE A 78 1.56 -8.46 -2.43
C ILE A 78 2.40 -9.33 -3.37
N ASP A 79 2.35 -9.03 -4.67
CA ASP A 79 3.08 -9.80 -5.69
C ASP A 79 4.54 -9.33 -5.88
N SER A 80 5.28 -10.02 -6.74
CA SER A 80 6.69 -9.73 -7.05
C SER A 80 6.91 -8.42 -7.83
N ALA A 81 5.86 -7.81 -8.36
CA ALA A 81 5.88 -6.47 -8.95
C ALA A 81 5.53 -5.38 -7.91
N GLY A 82 5.06 -5.77 -6.73
CA GLY A 82 4.63 -4.88 -5.67
C GLY A 82 3.19 -4.40 -5.83
N ASN A 83 2.36 -5.11 -6.59
CA ASN A 83 0.92 -4.87 -6.58
C ASN A 83 0.31 -5.52 -5.34
N MET A 84 -0.57 -4.80 -4.69
CA MET A 84 -1.38 -5.28 -3.57
C MET A 84 -2.78 -5.60 -4.06
N CYS A 85 -3.29 -6.78 -3.72
CA CYS A 85 -4.71 -7.10 -3.84
C CYS A 85 -5.32 -7.24 -2.46
N ILE A 86 -6.54 -6.75 -2.28
CA ILE A 86 -7.35 -6.93 -1.07
C ILE A 86 -8.80 -7.26 -1.45
N GLU A 87 -9.43 -8.15 -0.67
CA GLU A 87 -10.85 -8.53 -0.82
C GLU A 87 -11.80 -7.60 -0.03
N SER A 88 -11.48 -6.30 0.03
CA SER A 88 -12.27 -5.29 0.74
C SER A 88 -12.98 -4.32 -0.20
N GLU A 89 -13.75 -3.39 0.38
CA GLU A 89 -14.46 -2.34 -0.37
C GLU A 89 -13.53 -1.25 -0.94
N GLY A 90 -12.25 -1.22 -0.56
CA GLY A 90 -11.31 -0.28 -1.16
C GLY A 90 -9.92 -0.30 -0.55
N CYS A 91 -8.98 0.23 -1.34
CA CYS A 91 -7.65 0.60 -0.88
C CYS A 91 -7.75 1.82 0.06
N SER A 92 -8.16 1.55 1.30
CA SER A 92 -8.46 2.53 2.32
C SER A 92 -7.31 3.50 2.52
N TYR A 93 -7.64 4.77 2.78
CA TYR A 93 -6.66 5.81 3.01
C TYR A 93 -6.89 6.42 4.39
N LYS A 94 -5.82 6.46 5.18
CA LYS A 94 -5.67 7.32 6.36
C LYS A 94 -6.84 7.26 7.35
N SER A 95 -7.07 6.08 7.90
CA SER A 95 -8.00 5.88 9.02
C SER A 95 -7.50 6.62 10.26
N GLU A 96 -8.41 7.17 11.07
CA GLU A 96 -8.04 7.81 12.35
C GLU A 96 -7.45 6.80 13.33
N SER A 97 -7.90 5.55 13.27
CA SER A 97 -7.38 4.44 14.05
C SER A 97 -7.63 3.10 13.34
N CYS A 98 -6.82 2.10 13.65
CA CYS A 98 -6.93 0.76 13.07
C CYS A 98 -7.13 -0.29 14.17
N ASN A 99 -8.38 -0.70 14.41
CA ASN A 99 -8.72 -1.70 15.43
C ASN A 99 -9.47 -2.85 14.76
N PRO A 100 -8.78 -3.93 14.33
CA PRO A 100 -9.43 -5.03 13.64
C PRO A 100 -10.38 -5.76 14.60
N VAL A 101 -11.55 -6.13 14.11
CA VAL A 101 -12.54 -6.94 14.86
C VAL A 101 -12.35 -8.44 14.64
N ASN A 102 -11.71 -8.81 13.53
CA ASN A 102 -11.37 -10.17 13.18
C ASN A 102 -9.87 -10.44 13.38
N ASP A 103 -9.46 -11.69 13.16
CA ASP A 103 -8.04 -12.06 13.15
C ASP A 103 -7.31 -11.28 12.04
N ALA A 104 -6.12 -10.77 12.32
CA ALA A 104 -5.43 -9.88 11.40
C ALA A 104 -3.91 -10.02 11.43
N PHE A 105 -3.30 -9.76 10.26
CA PHE A 105 -1.90 -9.37 10.17
C PHE A 105 -1.78 -7.90 10.58
N ILE A 106 -0.95 -7.59 11.58
CA ILE A 106 -0.90 -6.26 12.19
C ILE A 106 0.54 -5.72 12.23
N ILE A 107 0.73 -4.48 11.78
CA ILE A 107 1.91 -3.68 12.05
C ILE A 107 1.61 -2.73 13.20
N LYS A 108 2.43 -2.79 14.25
CA LYS A 108 2.33 -1.94 15.43
C LYS A 108 3.48 -0.93 15.48
N ASN A 109 3.22 0.20 16.12
CA ASN A 109 4.26 1.13 16.53
C ASN A 109 4.90 0.71 17.86
N GLU A 110 5.88 1.49 18.30
CA GLU A 110 6.64 1.32 19.54
C GLU A 110 5.75 1.42 20.79
N SER A 111 4.67 2.20 20.71
CA SER A 111 3.63 2.33 21.74
C SER A 111 2.60 1.20 21.71
N LYS A 112 2.80 0.18 20.87
CA LYS A 112 1.91 -0.97 20.66
C LYS A 112 0.55 -0.62 20.04
N SER A 113 0.38 0.59 19.50
CA SER A 113 -0.79 0.97 18.72
C SER A 113 -0.73 0.28 17.36
N ASN A 114 -1.88 -0.19 16.90
CA ASN A 114 -2.04 -0.75 15.57
C ASN A 114 -2.02 0.38 14.54
N MET A 115 -1.10 0.29 13.59
CA MET A 115 -0.89 1.32 12.57
C MET A 115 -1.40 0.87 11.21
N ILE A 116 -1.27 -0.42 10.92
CA ILE A 116 -1.74 -1.07 9.70
C ILE A 116 -2.29 -2.44 10.10
N TYR A 117 -3.40 -2.84 9.51
CA TYR A 117 -3.78 -4.24 9.50
C TYR A 117 -4.31 -4.67 8.14
N ILE A 118 -4.21 -5.97 7.88
CA ILE A 118 -5.04 -6.67 6.91
C ILE A 118 -5.73 -7.80 7.66
N ASP A 119 -7.05 -7.79 7.73
CA ASP A 119 -7.81 -8.80 8.47
C ASP A 119 -8.15 -10.04 7.61
N ASP A 120 -8.78 -11.03 8.24
CA ASP A 120 -9.15 -12.29 7.61
C ASP A 120 -10.33 -12.18 6.62
N THR A 121 -10.94 -11.00 6.48
CA THR A 121 -11.89 -10.68 5.41
C THR A 121 -11.22 -9.95 4.24
N GLY A 122 -9.94 -9.60 4.40
CA GLY A 122 -9.17 -8.84 3.42
C GLY A 122 -9.27 -7.33 3.64
N ASP A 123 -9.86 -6.86 4.74
CA ASP A 123 -9.97 -5.42 5.01
C ASP A 123 -8.61 -4.81 5.36
N LEU A 124 -8.29 -3.72 4.67
CA LEU A 124 -7.05 -2.98 4.84
C LEU A 124 -7.35 -1.70 5.62
N CYS A 125 -6.69 -1.54 6.76
CA CYS A 125 -6.65 -0.27 7.47
C CYS A 125 -5.22 0.23 7.57
N LEU A 126 -5.02 1.53 7.37
CA LEU A 126 -3.76 2.20 7.67
C LEU A 126 -3.99 3.62 8.19
N THR A 127 -3.21 4.04 9.19
CA THR A 127 -3.33 5.40 9.76
C THR A 127 -2.53 6.46 8.99
N GLY A 128 -1.63 6.02 8.11
CA GLY A 128 -0.80 6.88 7.28
C GLY A 128 -1.28 6.95 5.83
N TYR A 129 -0.34 7.08 4.91
CA TYR A 129 -0.59 7.18 3.48
C TYR A 129 -0.32 5.84 2.79
N LEU A 130 -1.19 5.51 1.83
CA LEU A 130 -0.93 4.48 0.83
C LEU A 130 -0.33 5.15 -0.39
N ILE A 131 0.92 4.81 -0.69
CA ILE A 131 1.67 5.37 -1.82
C ILE A 131 1.88 4.27 -2.84
N GLN A 132 1.34 4.49 -4.02
CA GLN A 132 1.40 3.57 -5.16
C GLN A 132 2.40 4.10 -6.18
N ASN A 133 2.99 3.20 -6.97
CA ASN A 133 4.08 3.52 -7.89
C ASN A 133 5.25 4.23 -7.18
N GLY A 134 5.49 3.87 -5.91
CA GLY A 134 6.53 4.43 -5.07
C GLY A 134 7.88 3.73 -5.26
N ILE A 135 8.84 4.10 -4.41
CA ILE A 135 10.16 3.48 -4.32
C ILE A 135 10.30 2.88 -2.92
N PRO A 136 10.01 1.57 -2.75
CA PRO A 136 10.14 0.87 -1.48
C PRO A 136 11.59 0.69 -1.01
#